data_AF-A0A926PBR4-F1
#
_entry.id   AF-A0A926PBR4-F1
#
_cell.length_a   1.000
_cell.length_b   1.000
_cell.length_c   1.000
_cell.angle_alpha   90.00
_cell.angle_beta   90.00
_cell.angle_gamma   90.00
#
_symmetry.space_group_name_H-M   'P 1'
#
loop_
_entity.id
_entity.type
_entity.pdbx_description
1 polymer ?
#
loop_
_entity_poly.entity_id
_entity_poly.type
_entity_poly.pdbx_seq_one_letter_code
_entity_poly.pdbx_strand_id
1 'polypeptide(L)'
;MAWRGSTTVKDRIFACLPYLLPLVSVLPFGSFLFRQFPALGVLLIPLQPVLFIYQSIPFAGIIVFFLLFLLVVRNERIVHFIRFNTMQAILLDILLVLCSLLFNILLRGLGTNLITETLFNIVFLGTVVACGYSIVQSLIGRYAEIPALSEAVYAQVP
;
A
#
# COMPACT_ATOMS: atom_id res chain seq x y z
N MET A 1 -5.49 -10.25 21.18
CA MET A 1 -6.69 -10.94 20.66
C MET A 1 -6.33 -11.76 19.41
N ALA A 2 -5.74 -12.95 19.57
CA ALA A 2 -5.07 -13.67 18.47
C ALA A 2 -5.80 -14.92 17.95
N TRP A 3 -7.13 -15.00 18.10
CA TRP A 3 -7.89 -16.21 17.77
C TRP A 3 -9.21 -15.86 17.07
N ARG A 4 -9.16 -15.67 15.74
CA ARG A 4 -10.33 -15.75 14.85
C ARG A 4 -9.91 -16.49 13.57
N GLY A 5 -10.28 -17.77 13.50
CA GLY A 5 -10.20 -18.63 12.31
C GLY A 5 -8.79 -19.15 11.98
N SER A 6 -8.68 -20.45 11.68
CA SER A 6 -7.48 -21.01 11.04
C SER A 6 -7.31 -20.35 9.67
N THR A 7 -6.42 -19.36 9.55
CA THR A 7 -6.08 -18.75 8.26
C THR A 7 -5.41 -19.80 7.39
N THR A 8 -6.05 -20.17 6.28
CA THR A 8 -5.49 -21.13 5.34
C THR A 8 -4.30 -20.49 4.61
N VAL A 9 -3.42 -21.31 4.03
CA VAL A 9 -2.30 -20.80 3.21
C VAL A 9 -2.81 -19.92 2.06
N LYS A 10 -3.97 -20.26 1.49
CA LYS A 10 -4.62 -19.44 0.46
C LYS A 10 -4.97 -18.05 0.99
N ASP A 11 -5.62 -17.98 2.16
CA ASP A 11 -6.02 -16.69 2.76
C ASP A 11 -4.81 -15.80 3.04
N ARG A 12 -3.69 -16.40 3.44
CA ARG A 12 -2.43 -15.68 3.68
C ARG A 12 -1.86 -15.07 2.41
N ILE A 13 -1.84 -15.83 1.32
CA ILE A 13 -1.38 -15.34 0.02
C ILE A 13 -2.30 -14.21 -0.48
N PHE A 14 -3.62 -14.42 -0.45
CA PHE A 14 -4.60 -13.42 -0.89
C PHE A 14 -4.57 -12.15 -0.03
N ALA A 15 -4.29 -12.25 1.28
CA ALA A 15 -4.12 -11.10 2.15
C ALA A 15 -2.86 -10.26 1.85
N CYS A 16 -1.86 -10.83 1.18
CA CYS A 16 -0.65 -10.10 0.79
C CYS A 16 -0.84 -9.26 -0.47
N LEU A 17 -1.66 -9.74 -1.42
CA LEU A 17 -1.82 -9.12 -2.75
C LEU A 17 -2.25 -7.64 -2.71
N PRO A 18 -3.17 -7.21 -1.82
CA PRO A 18 -3.57 -5.80 -1.75
C PRO A 18 -2.40 -4.85 -1.49
N TYR A 19 -1.35 -5.26 -0.78
CA TYR A 19 -0.19 -4.40 -0.51
C TYR A 19 0.67 -4.08 -1.74
N LEU A 20 0.45 -4.76 -2.87
CA LEU A 20 1.05 -4.37 -4.15
C LEU A 20 0.57 -2.98 -4.60
N LEU A 21 -0.65 -2.60 -4.20
CA LEU A 21 -1.28 -1.34 -4.55
C LEU A 21 -0.52 -0.13 -3.97
N PRO A 22 -0.35 0.02 -2.64
CA PRO A 22 0.43 1.11 -2.08
C PRO A 22 1.91 1.06 -2.48
N LEU A 23 2.47 -0.13 -2.77
CA LEU A 23 3.83 -0.25 -3.29
C LEU A 23 4.00 0.34 -4.69
N VAL A 24 2.99 0.22 -5.56
CA VAL A 24 2.98 0.88 -6.88
C VAL A 24 2.76 2.39 -6.72
N SER A 25 1.79 2.78 -5.89
CA SER A 25 1.45 4.20 -5.70
C SER A 25 2.56 5.01 -5.04
N VAL A 26 3.47 4.38 -4.29
CA VAL A 26 4.58 5.08 -3.63
C VAL A 26 5.78 5.32 -4.55
N LEU A 27 5.89 4.63 -5.69
CA LEU A 27 7.07 4.75 -6.56
C LEU A 27 7.47 6.18 -6.97
N PRO A 28 6.54 7.12 -7.24
CA PRO A 28 6.90 8.51 -7.54
C PRO A 28 7.71 9.19 -6.41
N PHE A 29 7.43 8.83 -5.15
CA PHE A 29 8.17 9.35 -3.99
C PHE A 29 9.60 8.82 -3.92
N GLY A 30 9.88 7.64 -4.49
CA GLY A 30 11.22 7.05 -4.52
C GLY A 30 12.14 7.62 -5.60
N SER A 31 11.69 8.60 -6.40
CA SER A 31 12.42 9.12 -7.57
C SER A 31 13.86 9.56 -7.27
N PHE A 32 14.09 10.23 -6.14
CA PHE A 32 15.43 10.63 -5.68
C PHE A 32 16.32 9.43 -5.37
N LEU A 33 15.81 8.46 -4.60
CA LEU A 33 16.52 7.22 -4.27
C LEU A 33 16.86 6.38 -5.49
N PHE A 34 15.94 6.22 -6.44
CA PHE A 34 16.21 5.46 -7.66
C PHE A 34 17.27 6.12 -8.54
N ARG A 35 17.35 7.46 -8.54
CA ARG A 35 18.39 8.20 -9.26
C ARG A 35 19.76 8.03 -8.60
N GLN A 36 19.82 8.03 -7.27
CA GLN A 36 21.07 7.85 -6.51
C GLN A 36 21.55 6.39 -6.52
N PHE A 37 20.61 5.45 -6.45
CA PHE A 37 20.87 4.01 -6.38
C PHE A 37 20.08 3.26 -7.45
N PRO A 38 20.50 3.30 -8.73
CA PRO A 38 19.79 2.62 -9.83
C PRO A 38 19.61 1.12 -9.63
N ALA A 39 20.50 0.48 -8.86
CA ALA A 39 20.41 -0.94 -8.49
C ALA A 39 19.11 -1.30 -7.74
N LEU A 40 18.47 -0.33 -7.05
CA LEU A 40 17.16 -0.53 -6.42
C LEU A 40 16.05 -0.84 -7.43
N GLY A 41 16.24 -0.52 -8.71
CA GLY A 41 15.30 -0.86 -9.79
C GLY A 41 15.02 -2.35 -9.91
N VAL A 42 15.95 -3.22 -9.47
CA VAL A 42 15.75 -4.68 -9.45
C VAL A 42 14.57 -5.08 -8.55
N LEU A 43 14.32 -4.33 -7.48
CA LEU A 43 13.19 -4.57 -6.57
C LEU A 43 11.83 -4.32 -7.24
N LEU A 44 11.80 -3.60 -8.37
CA LEU A 44 10.58 -3.31 -9.13
C LEU A 44 10.20 -4.42 -10.12
N ILE A 45 11.09 -5.40 -10.37
CA ILE A 45 10.81 -6.55 -11.25
C ILE A 45 9.50 -7.28 -10.86
N PRO A 46 9.27 -7.67 -9.58
CA PRO A 46 8.03 -8.34 -9.21
C PRO A 46 6.78 -7.45 -9.35
N LEU A 47 6.93 -6.13 -9.38
CA LEU A 47 5.82 -5.18 -9.53
C LEU A 47 5.45 -4.93 -10.99
N GLN A 48 6.29 -5.31 -11.96
CA GLN A 48 6.09 -5.01 -13.39
C GLN A 48 4.69 -5.39 -13.91
N PRO A 49 4.11 -6.57 -13.59
CA PRO A 49 2.77 -6.92 -14.09
C PRO A 49 1.70 -5.93 -13.60
N VAL A 50 1.80 -5.48 -12.36
CA VAL A 50 0.86 -4.53 -11.77
C VAL A 50 1.07 -3.14 -12.37
N LEU A 51 2.32 -2.73 -12.54
CA LEU A 51 2.67 -1.46 -13.18
C LEU A 51 2.14 -1.37 -14.60
N PHE A 52 2.25 -2.45 -15.37
CA PHE A 52 1.73 -2.52 -16.73
C PHE A 52 0.22 -2.27 -16.77
N ILE A 53 -0.55 -2.87 -15.85
CA ILE A 53 -1.99 -2.65 -15.73
C ILE A 53 -2.29 -1.18 -15.40
N TYR A 54 -1.56 -0.61 -14.44
CA TYR A 54 -1.77 0.77 -13.99
C TYR A 54 -1.44 1.80 -15.07
N GLN A 55 -0.46 1.52 -15.93
CA GLN A 55 -0.09 2.40 -17.04
C GLN A 55 -1.00 2.23 -18.26
N SER A 56 -1.59 1.05 -18.44
CA SER A 56 -2.44 0.74 -19.60
C SER A 56 -3.89 1.23 -19.45
N ILE A 57 -4.38 1.38 -18.21
CA ILE A 57 -5.77 1.72 -17.93
C ILE A 57 -5.85 3.12 -17.30
N PRO A 58 -6.52 4.09 -17.95
CA PRO A 58 -6.78 5.39 -17.35
C PRO A 58 -7.51 5.24 -16.01
N PHE A 59 -7.10 6.01 -15.00
CA PHE A 59 -7.68 5.96 -13.66
C PHE A 59 -7.63 4.57 -12.98
N ALA A 60 -6.69 3.70 -13.38
CA ALA A 60 -6.50 2.37 -12.80
C ALA A 60 -6.53 2.37 -11.26
N GLY A 61 -5.83 3.30 -10.60
CA GLY A 61 -5.82 3.40 -9.14
C GLY A 61 -7.22 3.55 -8.53
N ILE A 62 -8.04 4.45 -9.08
CA ILE A 62 -9.43 4.66 -8.63
C ILE A 62 -10.30 3.43 -8.90
N ILE A 63 -10.14 2.82 -10.08
CA ILE A 63 -10.89 1.61 -10.45
C ILE A 63 -10.56 0.46 -9.48
N VAL A 64 -9.27 0.21 -9.24
CA VAL A 64 -8.81 -0.85 -8.34
C VAL A 64 -9.27 -0.59 -6.91
N PHE A 65 -9.23 0.67 -6.45
CA PHE A 65 -9.81 1.06 -5.16
C PHE A 65 -11.28 0.62 -5.04
N PHE A 66 -12.13 0.98 -6.00
CA PHE A 66 -13.55 0.59 -5.97
C PHE A 66 -13.76 -0.92 -6.05
N LEU A 67 -13.00 -1.61 -6.90
CA LEU A 67 -13.07 -3.07 -7.02
C LEU A 67 -12.72 -3.76 -5.70
N LEU A 68 -11.59 -3.41 -5.08
CA LEU A 68 -11.18 -4.00 -3.81
C LEU A 68 -12.14 -3.63 -2.68
N PHE A 69 -12.61 -2.39 -2.63
CA PHE A 69 -13.55 -1.97 -1.59
C PHE A 69 -14.90 -2.68 -1.71
N LEU A 70 -15.52 -2.68 -2.88
CA LEU A 70 -16.86 -3.24 -3.08
C LEU A 70 -16.87 -4.77 -3.12
N LEU A 71 -15.92 -5.38 -3.84
CA LEU A 71 -15.91 -6.84 -4.04
C LEU A 71 -15.23 -7.59 -2.90
N VAL A 72 -14.27 -6.95 -2.23
CA VAL A 72 -13.50 -7.59 -1.16
C VAL A 72 -13.93 -7.11 0.21
N VAL A 73 -13.69 -5.83 0.53
CA VAL A 73 -13.90 -5.31 1.89
C VAL A 73 -15.36 -5.42 2.33
N ARG A 74 -16.31 -5.05 1.47
CA ARG A 74 -17.75 -5.08 1.77
C ARG A 74 -18.41 -6.45 1.63
N ASN A 75 -17.68 -7.48 1.23
CA ASN A 75 -18.23 -8.81 0.99
C ASN A 75 -18.01 -9.73 2.19
N GLU A 76 -19.04 -9.89 3.03
CA GLU A 76 -19.01 -10.76 4.23
C GLU A 76 -18.72 -12.24 3.95
N ARG A 77 -18.83 -12.69 2.69
CA ARG A 77 -18.44 -14.06 2.30
C ARG A 77 -16.93 -14.26 2.31
N ILE A 78 -16.15 -13.18 2.25
CA ILE A 78 -14.69 -13.23 2.30
C ILE A 78 -14.24 -13.23 3.75
N VAL A 79 -13.22 -14.04 4.02
CA VAL A 79 -12.61 -14.17 5.35
C VAL A 79 -12.17 -12.78 5.84
N HIS A 80 -12.56 -12.45 7.08
CA HIS A 80 -12.24 -11.18 7.73
C HIS A 80 -10.74 -10.81 7.64
N PHE A 81 -9.85 -11.80 7.70
CA PHE A 81 -8.40 -11.60 7.56
C PHE A 81 -7.99 -10.94 6.24
N ILE A 82 -8.58 -11.36 5.12
CA ILE A 82 -8.32 -10.78 3.79
C ILE A 82 -8.92 -9.38 3.73
N ARG A 83 -10.15 -9.21 4.24
CA ARG A 83 -10.85 -7.92 4.29
C ARG A 83 -10.07 -6.87 5.07
N PHE A 84 -9.55 -7.23 6.24
CA PHE A 84 -8.69 -6.39 7.06
C PHE A 84 -7.45 -5.93 6.29
N ASN A 85 -6.66 -6.86 5.74
CA ASN A 85 -5.44 -6.52 5.03
C ASN A 85 -5.71 -5.70 3.76
N THR A 86 -6.82 -5.98 3.07
CA THR A 86 -7.26 -5.22 1.90
C THR A 86 -7.60 -3.78 2.29
N MET A 87 -8.36 -3.60 3.38
CA MET A 87 -8.71 -2.27 3.88
C MET A 87 -7.47 -1.51 4.36
N GLN A 88 -6.52 -2.18 5.02
CA GLN A 88 -5.26 -1.59 5.45
C GLN A 88 -4.44 -1.07 4.25
N ALA A 89 -4.33 -1.86 3.18
CA ALA A 89 -3.64 -1.46 1.96
C ALA A 89 -4.35 -0.29 1.25
N ILE A 90 -5.68 -0.28 1.23
CA ILE A 90 -6.49 0.82 0.70
C ILE A 90 -6.24 2.12 1.49
N LEU A 91 -6.22 2.07 2.83
CA LEU A 91 -5.96 3.25 3.64
C LEU A 91 -4.55 3.80 3.45
N LEU A 92 -3.55 2.92 3.29
CA LEU A 92 -2.19 3.34 2.92
C LEU A 92 -2.18 4.07 1.57
N ASP A 93 -2.90 3.56 0.58
CA ASP A 93 -2.99 4.20 -0.72
C ASP A 93 -3.67 5.57 -0.68
N ILE A 94 -4.77 5.68 0.06
CA ILE A 94 -5.43 6.97 0.29
C ILE A 94 -4.44 7.95 0.94
N LEU A 95 -3.69 7.51 1.95
CA LEU A 95 -2.68 8.36 2.58
C LEU A 95 -1.62 8.84 1.58
N LEU A 96 -1.15 7.95 0.67
CA LEU A 96 -0.20 8.31 -0.37
C LEU A 96 -0.77 9.32 -1.37
N VAL A 97 -2.03 9.15 -1.78
CA VAL A 97 -2.73 10.09 -2.66
C VAL A 97 -2.83 11.46 -1.96
N LEU A 98 -3.20 11.50 -0.69
CA LEU A 98 -3.26 12.73 0.09
C LEU A 98 -1.88 13.38 0.23
N CYS A 99 -0.84 12.61 0.53
CA CYS A 99 0.54 13.08 0.54
C CYS A 99 0.91 13.70 -0.81
N SER A 100 0.61 13.01 -1.92
CA SER A 100 0.91 13.49 -3.28
C SER A 100 0.23 14.83 -3.55
N LEU A 101 -1.05 14.97 -3.20
CA LEU A 101 -1.78 16.23 -3.33
C LEU A 101 -1.15 17.34 -2.48
N LEU A 102 -0.84 17.06 -1.21
CA LEU A 102 -0.19 18.01 -0.31
C LEU A 102 1.16 18.47 -0.87
N PHE A 103 2.00 17.55 -1.31
CA PHE A 103 3.32 17.88 -1.86
C PHE A 103 3.22 18.68 -3.16
N ASN A 104 2.27 18.35 -4.04
CA ASN A 104 2.03 19.12 -5.27
C ASN A 104 1.56 20.56 -5.01
N ILE A 105 0.88 20.82 -3.89
CA ILE A 105 0.40 22.15 -3.52
C ILE A 105 1.46 22.92 -2.73
N LEU A 106 2.00 22.32 -1.66
CA LEU A 106 2.93 22.98 -0.73
C LEU A 106 4.37 23.07 -1.25
N LEU A 107 4.90 22.00 -1.85
CA LEU A 107 6.32 21.95 -2.21
C LEU A 107 6.62 22.52 -3.60
N ARG A 108 5.60 22.75 -4.43
CA ARG A 108 5.78 23.34 -5.76
C ARG A 108 6.49 24.70 -5.71
N GLY A 109 6.28 25.47 -4.64
CA GLY A 109 6.97 26.75 -4.40
C GLY A 109 8.36 26.62 -3.77
N LEU A 110 8.70 25.49 -3.15
CA LEU A 110 9.97 25.27 -2.44
C LEU A 110 11.08 24.68 -3.34
N GLY A 111 10.71 24.13 -4.49
CA GLY A 111 11.65 23.52 -5.45
C GLY A 111 12.29 22.23 -4.93
N THR A 112 13.26 21.72 -5.69
CA THR A 112 14.05 20.54 -5.31
C THR A 112 15.18 20.94 -4.38
N ASN A 113 15.09 20.57 -3.10
CA ASN A 113 16.08 20.86 -2.07
C ASN A 113 16.17 19.68 -1.09
N LEU A 114 17.11 19.75 -0.14
CA LEU A 114 17.34 18.66 0.81
C LEU A 114 16.09 18.30 1.64
N ILE A 115 15.25 19.28 1.98
CA ILE A 115 14.03 19.06 2.76
C ILE A 115 13.02 18.29 1.90
N THR A 116 12.79 18.71 0.66
CA THR A 116 11.82 18.05 -0.23
C THR A 116 12.25 16.63 -0.58
N GLU A 117 13.54 16.41 -0.82
CA GLU A 117 14.12 15.09 -1.00
C GLU A 117 13.95 14.20 0.23
N THR A 118 14.25 14.72 1.42
CA THR A 118 14.12 13.96 2.68
C THR A 118 12.68 13.53 2.93
N LEU A 119 11.70 14.42 2.71
CA LEU A 119 10.28 14.10 2.88
C LEU A 119 9.81 13.03 1.90
N PHE A 120 10.22 13.11 0.63
CA PHE A 120 9.92 12.09 -0.38
C PHE A 120 10.49 10.73 0.03
N ASN A 121 11.74 10.70 0.47
CA ASN A 121 12.40 9.47 0.92
C ASN A 121 11.75 8.88 2.18
N ILE A 122 11.31 9.71 3.13
CA ILE A 122 10.59 9.25 4.34
C ILE A 122 9.26 8.58 3.94
N VAL A 123 8.48 9.22 3.05
CA VAL A 123 7.21 8.64 2.57
C VAL A 123 7.49 7.31 1.86
N PHE A 124 8.47 7.28 0.97
CA PHE A 124 8.83 6.08 0.23
C PHE A 124 9.25 4.92 1.14
N LEU A 125 10.27 5.15 1.98
CA LEU A 125 10.80 4.12 2.86
C LEU A 125 9.77 3.69 3.92
N GLY A 126 9.02 4.65 4.48
CA GLY A 126 7.96 4.39 5.45
C GLY A 126 6.88 3.46 4.89
N THR A 127 6.41 3.72 3.67
CA THR A 127 5.43 2.84 3.02
C THR A 127 6.00 1.49 2.66
N VAL A 128 7.24 1.42 2.14
CA VAL A 128 7.89 0.13 1.82
C VAL A 128 8.03 -0.73 3.07
N VAL A 129 8.46 -0.15 4.19
CA VAL A 129 8.55 -0.85 5.49
C VAL A 129 7.17 -1.27 5.98
N ALA A 130 6.16 -0.40 5.92
CA ALA A 130 4.80 -0.71 6.34
C ALA A 130 4.18 -1.86 5.53
N CYS A 131 4.37 -1.85 4.20
CA CYS A 131 3.91 -2.91 3.31
C CYS A 131 4.69 -4.21 3.54
N GLY A 132 6.02 -4.13 3.65
CA GLY A 132 6.86 -5.30 3.92
C GLY A 132 6.52 -5.98 5.24
N TYR A 133 6.37 -5.19 6.31
CA TYR A 133 5.89 -5.69 7.61
C TYR A 133 4.52 -6.36 7.46
N SER A 134 3.58 -5.72 6.75
CA SER A 134 2.22 -6.25 6.63
C SER A 134 2.14 -7.53 5.79
N ILE A 135 2.94 -7.64 4.74
CA ILE A 135 3.09 -8.85 3.93
C ILE A 135 3.68 -9.99 4.78
N VAL A 136 4.77 -9.73 5.52
CA VAL A 136 5.41 -10.74 6.38
C VAL A 136 4.46 -11.24 7.46
N GLN A 137 3.76 -10.34 8.16
CA GLN A 137 2.75 -10.75 9.14
C GLN A 137 1.61 -11.55 8.49
N SER A 138 1.17 -11.14 7.30
CA SER A 138 0.12 -11.84 6.57
C SER A 138 0.51 -13.26 6.18
N LEU A 139 1.76 -13.47 5.73
CA LEU A 139 2.32 -14.79 5.42
C LEU A 139 2.43 -15.70 6.64
N ILE A 140 2.70 -15.13 7.82
CA ILE A 140 2.72 -15.85 9.10
C ILE A 140 1.29 -16.12 9.61
N GLY A 141 0.28 -15.49 9.01
CA GLY A 141 -1.13 -15.62 9.39
C GLY A 141 -1.54 -14.74 10.57
N ARG A 142 -0.81 -13.65 10.81
CA ARG A 142 -1.06 -12.66 11.86
C ARG A 142 -1.58 -11.37 11.27
N TYR A 143 -2.39 -10.65 12.04
CA TYR A 143 -2.84 -9.32 11.67
C TYR A 143 -1.67 -8.34 11.79
N ALA A 144 -1.44 -7.56 10.73
CA ALA A 144 -0.39 -6.55 10.71
C ALA A 144 -0.85 -5.31 11.46
N GLU A 145 -0.56 -5.24 12.75
CA GLU A 145 -0.96 -4.10 13.58
C GLU A 145 0.02 -2.93 13.38
N ILE A 146 -0.45 -1.89 12.68
CA ILE A 146 0.20 -0.60 12.50
C ILE A 146 -0.61 0.42 13.33
N PRO A 147 0.00 1.10 14.33
CA PRO A 147 -0.69 2.07 15.17
C PRO A 147 -1.44 3.14 14.36
N ALA A 148 -2.61 3.56 14.84
CA ALA A 148 -3.58 4.44 14.17
C ALA A 148 -4.21 3.89 12.87
N LEU A 149 -3.43 3.25 12.00
CA LEU A 149 -3.92 2.69 10.74
C LEU A 149 -4.82 1.48 10.99
N SER A 150 -4.37 0.51 11.79
CA SER A 150 -5.16 -0.70 12.07
C SER A 150 -6.42 -0.40 12.88
N GLU A 151 -6.39 0.61 13.75
CA GLU A 151 -7.59 1.11 14.45
C GLU A 151 -8.62 1.67 13.46
N ALA A 152 -8.17 2.46 12.48
CA ALA A 152 -9.01 2.97 11.40
C ALA A 152 -9.57 1.84 10.52
N VAL A 153 -8.82 0.76 10.30
CA VAL A 153 -9.30 -0.44 9.61
C VAL A 153 -10.42 -1.11 10.40
N TYR A 154 -10.23 -1.35 11.70
CA TYR A 154 -11.26 -1.99 12.54
C TYR A 154 -12.56 -1.17 12.60
N ALA A 155 -12.48 0.16 12.50
CA ALA A 155 -13.67 1.00 12.42
C ALA A 155 -14.43 0.89 11.08
N GLN A 156 -13.76 0.43 10.01
CA GLN A 156 -14.31 0.41 8.64
C GLN A 156 -14.72 -0.97 8.15
N VAL A 157 -14.10 -2.03 8.66
CA VAL A 157 -14.40 -3.41 8.29
C VAL A 157 -15.57 -3.91 9.17
N PRO A 158 -16.73 -4.23 8.57
CA PRO A 158 -17.87 -4.79 9.29
C PRO A 158 -17.62 -6.20 9.84
#